data_AF-A0A3M9MWN1-F1
#
_entry.id   AF-A0A3M9MWN1-F1
#
_cell.length_a   1.000
_cell.length_b   1.000
_cell.length_c   1.000
_cell.angle_alpha   90.00
_cell.angle_beta   90.00
_cell.angle_gamma   90.00
#
_symmetry.space_group_name_H-M   'P 1'
#
loop_
_entity.id
_entity.type
_entity.pdbx_description
1 polymer ?
#
loop_
_entity_poly.entity_id
_entity_poly.type
_entity_poly.pdbx_seq_one_letter_code
_entity_poly.pdbx_strand_id
1 'polypeptide(L)'
;MPIKIYIEESGKELDWLCDDIWDLPHQIDALEKWLDTKGVNLSSSEYVADIAFDIRKDATGGGGVLKSKSMKIMGTIGMDVYFSEHPSVD
;
A
#
# COMPACT_ATOMS: atom_id res chain seq x y z
N MET A 1 11.55 1.26 2.33
CA MET A 1 10.44 1.93 1.63
C MET A 1 9.17 1.43 2.27
N PRO A 2 8.20 2.29 2.60
CA PRO A 2 6.96 1.73 3.12
C PRO A 2 5.67 2.23 2.44
N ILE A 3 5.61 2.41 1.12
CA ILE A 3 4.63 1.87 0.15
C ILE A 3 5.12 2.42 -1.19
N LYS A 4 5.39 1.57 -2.18
CA LYS A 4 5.74 2.01 -3.53
C LYS A 4 4.52 1.85 -4.45
N ILE A 5 4.11 2.93 -5.13
CA ILE A 5 3.02 2.91 -6.09
C ILE A 5 3.59 3.06 -7.49
N TYR A 6 3.28 2.09 -8.37
CA TYR A 6 3.81 2.05 -9.74
C TYR A 6 2.85 1.37 -10.71
N ILE A 7 3.12 1.47 -12.01
CA ILE A 7 2.44 0.69 -13.07
C ILE A 7 3.25 -0.59 -13.33
N GLU A 8 2.61 -1.75 -13.23
CA GLU A 8 3.24 -3.07 -13.30
C GLU A 8 4.07 -3.26 -14.58
N GLU A 9 3.45 -3.07 -15.75
CA GLU A 9 4.09 -3.32 -17.05
C GLU A 9 5.35 -2.45 -17.27
N SER A 10 5.28 -1.18 -16.88
CA SER A 10 6.33 -0.19 -17.21
C SER A 10 7.33 0.04 -16.08
N GLY A 11 7.01 -0.37 -14.86
CA GLY A 11 7.74 0.02 -13.66
C GLY A 11 7.70 1.52 -13.36
N LYS A 12 6.89 2.30 -14.08
CA LYS A 12 6.79 3.75 -13.90
C LYS A 12 6.25 4.04 -12.50
N GLU A 13 7.03 4.78 -11.74
CA GLU A 13 6.70 5.18 -10.37
C GLU A 13 5.69 6.34 -10.37
N LEU A 14 4.72 6.26 -9.47
CA LEU A 14 3.68 7.27 -9.28
C LEU A 14 3.86 8.01 -7.95
N ASP A 15 4.11 7.29 -6.88
CA ASP A 15 4.24 7.87 -5.54
C ASP A 15 4.92 6.91 -4.57
N TRP A 16 5.50 7.47 -3.50
CA TRP A 16 6.02 6.74 -2.34
C TRP A 16 5.36 7.27 -1.08
N LEU A 17 4.90 6.36 -0.21
CA LEU A 17 4.22 6.70 1.03
C LEU A 17 5.00 6.20 2.24
N CYS A 18 4.71 6.80 3.39
CA CYS A 18 5.08 6.29 4.70
C CYS A 18 6.58 6.07 4.91
N ASP A 19 7.46 6.95 4.42
CA ASP A 19 8.91 6.85 4.65
C ASP A 19 9.22 6.48 6.12
N ASP A 20 10.03 5.43 6.29
CA ASP A 20 10.46 4.84 7.57
C ASP A 20 9.38 4.24 8.49
N ILE A 21 8.09 4.20 8.10
CA ILE A 21 7.02 3.54 8.85
C ILE A 21 6.79 2.11 8.35
N TRP A 22 7.30 1.11 9.08
CA TRP A 22 7.21 -0.31 8.70
C TRP A 22 6.02 -1.07 9.32
N ASP A 23 5.14 -0.39 10.05
CA ASP A 23 3.95 -0.97 10.66
C ASP A 23 2.74 -0.95 9.70
N LEU A 24 2.24 -2.15 9.39
CA LEU A 24 1.16 -2.36 8.42
C LEU A 24 -0.12 -1.53 8.70
N PRO A 25 -0.67 -1.46 9.93
CA PRO A 25 -1.80 -0.59 10.25
C PRO A 25 -1.64 0.88 9.81
N HIS A 26 -0.49 1.50 10.09
CA HIS A 26 -0.23 2.88 9.69
C HIS A 26 -0.08 3.03 8.18
N GLN A 27 0.56 2.07 7.52
CA GLN A 27 0.70 2.03 6.07
C GLN A 27 -0.64 1.94 5.37
N ILE A 28 -1.54 1.08 5.87
CA ILE A 28 -2.89 0.95 5.32
C ILE A 28 -3.64 2.29 5.43
N ASP A 29 -3.62 2.97 6.58
CA ASP A 29 -4.27 4.28 6.75
C ASP A 29 -3.74 5.33 5.75
N ALA A 30 -2.43 5.34 5.51
CA ALA A 30 -1.84 6.24 4.51
C ALA A 30 -2.26 5.90 3.08
N LEU A 31 -2.31 4.61 2.73
CA LEU A 31 -2.81 4.17 1.43
C LEU A 31 -4.27 4.59 1.22
N GLU A 32 -5.13 4.45 2.24
CA GLU A 32 -6.53 4.87 2.15
C GLU A 32 -6.66 6.38 1.88
N LYS A 33 -5.88 7.20 2.59
CA LYS A 33 -5.84 8.65 2.38
C LYS A 33 -5.34 9.00 0.98
N TRP A 34 -4.35 8.29 0.48
CA TRP A 34 -3.83 8.48 -0.87
C TRP A 34 -4.86 8.10 -1.93
N LEU A 35 -5.57 6.98 -1.76
CA LEU A 35 -6.64 6.55 -2.66
C LEU A 35 -7.78 7.57 -2.70
N ASP A 36 -8.17 8.11 -1.54
CA ASP A 36 -9.23 9.11 -1.43
C ASP A 36 -8.89 10.47 -2.05
N THR A 37 -7.60 10.80 -2.19
CA THR A 37 -7.15 12.13 -2.66
C THR A 37 -6.60 12.09 -4.09
N LYS A 38 -5.72 11.14 -4.38
CA LYS A 38 -5.06 10.99 -5.70
C LYS A 38 -5.62 9.80 -6.47
N GLY A 39 -5.73 8.64 -5.83
CA GLY A 39 -6.13 7.38 -6.49
C GLY A 39 -7.48 7.47 -7.19
N VAL A 40 -8.47 8.10 -6.58
CA VAL A 40 -9.83 8.28 -7.14
C VAL A 40 -9.86 9.04 -8.47
N ASN A 41 -8.80 9.80 -8.78
CA ASN A 41 -8.70 10.60 -9.99
C ASN A 41 -7.81 9.94 -11.07
N LEU A 42 -7.26 8.75 -10.82
CA LEU A 42 -6.47 8.04 -11.81
C LEU A 42 -7.35 7.38 -12.87
N SER A 43 -6.87 7.37 -14.10
CA SER A 43 -7.41 6.51 -15.16
C SER A 43 -7.11 5.05 -14.85
N SER A 44 -7.94 4.13 -15.33
CA SER A 44 -7.67 2.69 -15.20
C SER A 44 -6.31 2.32 -15.81
N SER A 45 -5.53 1.50 -15.10
CA SER A 45 -4.26 0.91 -15.54
C SER A 45 -3.95 -0.33 -14.69
N GLU A 46 -2.76 -0.92 -14.84
CA GLU A 46 -2.27 -2.04 -14.02
C GLU A 46 -1.38 -1.46 -12.91
N TYR A 47 -1.99 -0.88 -11.88
CA TYR A 47 -1.24 -0.29 -10.77
C TYR A 47 -0.90 -1.33 -9.72
N VAL A 48 0.22 -1.14 -9.03
CA VAL A 48 0.59 -1.92 -7.86
C VAL A 48 0.90 -0.97 -6.70
N ALA A 49 0.31 -1.26 -5.54
CA ALA A 49 0.77 -0.74 -4.26
C ALA A 49 1.60 -1.82 -3.56
N ASP A 50 2.92 -1.68 -3.63
CA ASP A 50 3.88 -2.56 -2.95
C ASP A 50 4.10 -2.07 -1.51
N ILE A 51 3.53 -2.80 -0.57
CA ILE A 51 3.58 -2.53 0.86
C ILE A 51 4.70 -3.36 1.46
N ALA A 52 5.83 -2.71 1.70
CA ALA A 52 6.94 -3.28 2.46
C ALA A 52 6.74 -3.05 3.96
N PHE A 53 6.63 -4.13 4.74
CA PHE A 53 6.35 -4.08 6.17
C PHE A 53 7.25 -5.03 6.98
N ASP A 54 7.44 -4.70 8.25
CA ASP A 54 8.21 -5.53 9.17
C ASP A 54 7.35 -6.62 9.81
N ILE A 55 7.95 -7.80 9.99
CA ILE A 55 7.35 -8.90 10.73
C ILE A 55 7.40 -8.55 12.22
N ARG A 56 6.24 -8.28 12.81
CA ARG A 56 6.11 -7.98 14.24
C ARG A 56 6.37 -9.23 15.08
N LYS A 57 7.62 -9.42 15.52
CA LYS A 57 8.10 -10.60 16.30
C LYS A 57 7.29 -10.86 17.58
N ASP A 58 6.80 -9.80 18.22
CA ASP A 58 6.05 -9.88 19.49
C ASP A 58 4.52 -9.76 19.31
N ALA A 59 4.01 -9.82 18.08
CA ALA A 59 2.57 -9.67 17.86
C ALA A 59 1.78 -10.87 18.40
N THR A 60 0.93 -10.62 19.39
CA THR A 60 -0.06 -11.59 19.90
C THR A 60 -1.44 -11.44 19.22
N GLY A 61 -1.55 -10.56 18.22
CA GLY A 61 -2.77 -10.26 17.48
C GLY A 61 -2.76 -8.85 16.84
N GLY A 62 -3.82 -8.51 16.10
CA GLY A 62 -4.03 -7.20 15.46
C GLY A 62 -3.58 -7.13 14.00
N GLY A 63 -4.03 -6.10 13.27
CA GLY A 63 -3.73 -5.91 11.85
C GLY A 63 -4.26 -4.58 11.31
N GLY A 64 -3.93 -4.28 10.04
CA GLY A 64 -4.54 -3.17 9.31
C GLY A 64 -5.84 -3.59 8.64
N VAL A 65 -6.79 -2.66 8.50
CA VAL A 65 -8.06 -2.90 7.79
C VAL A 65 -8.12 -2.02 6.56
N LEU A 66 -8.08 -2.63 5.38
CA LEU A 66 -8.35 -1.94 4.12
C LEU A 66 -9.87 -1.87 3.94
N LYS A 67 -10.44 -0.66 4.01
CA LYS A 67 -11.89 -0.46 3.96
C LYS A 67 -12.44 -0.77 2.57
N SER A 68 -13.71 -1.19 2.54
CA SER A 68 -14.43 -1.49 1.29
C SER A 68 -14.49 -0.33 0.31
N LYS A 69 -14.52 0.91 0.82
CA LYS A 69 -14.42 2.13 -0.01
C LYS A 69 -13.10 2.15 -0.79
N SER A 70 -11.98 1.93 -0.10
CA SER A 70 -10.63 1.89 -0.68
C SER A 70 -10.52 0.76 -1.70
N MET A 71 -11.01 -0.44 -1.37
CA MET A 71 -11.05 -1.58 -2.29
C MET A 71 -11.87 -1.29 -3.56
N LYS A 72 -12.97 -0.54 -3.43
CA LYS A 72 -13.77 -0.13 -4.61
C LYS A 72 -12.98 0.81 -5.52
N ILE A 73 -12.24 1.78 -4.95
CA ILE A 73 -11.40 2.69 -5.73
C ILE A 73 -10.33 1.88 -6.47
N MET A 74 -9.62 1.01 -5.75
CA MET A 74 -8.58 0.15 -6.32
C MET A 74 -9.10 -0.72 -7.47
N GLY A 75 -10.24 -1.40 -7.29
CA GLY A 75 -10.84 -2.20 -8.35
C GLY A 75 -11.31 -1.36 -9.54
N THR A 76 -11.65 -0.08 -9.34
CA THR A 76 -12.03 0.84 -10.44
C THR A 76 -10.82 1.29 -11.25
N ILE A 77 -9.68 1.52 -10.59
CA ILE A 77 -8.45 2.00 -11.25
C ILE A 77 -7.53 0.86 -11.71
N GLY A 78 -7.83 -0.39 -11.33
CA GLY A 78 -7.00 -1.56 -11.63
C GLY A 78 -5.74 -1.64 -10.77
N MET A 79 -5.87 -1.39 -9.46
CA MET A 79 -4.75 -1.47 -8.52
C MET A 79 -4.77 -2.78 -7.72
N ASP A 80 -3.66 -3.51 -7.79
CA ASP A 80 -3.37 -4.65 -6.92
C ASP A 80 -2.48 -4.24 -5.73
N VAL A 81 -2.48 -5.07 -4.69
CA VAL A 81 -1.61 -4.91 -3.52
C VAL A 81 -0.58 -6.02 -3.51
N TYR A 82 0.69 -5.64 -3.44
CA TYR A 82 1.80 -6.55 -3.23
C TYR A 82 2.29 -6.41 -1.78
N PHE A 83 2.43 -7.53 -1.08
CA PHE A 83 2.87 -7.57 0.31
C PHE A 83 4.32 -8.05 0.38
N SER A 84 5.23 -7.14 0.72
CA SER A 84 6.67 -7.37 0.82
C SER A 84 7.09 -7.48 2.29
N GLU A 85 7.28 -8.70 2.78
CA GLU A 85 7.77 -8.92 4.14
C GLU A 85 9.28 -8.67 4.24
N HIS A 86 9.69 -7.81 5.17
CA HIS A 86 11.09 -7.57 5.49
C HIS A 86 11.38 -7.93 6.94
N PRO A 87 12.41 -8.73 7.24
CA PRO A 87 12.84 -8.92 8.61
C PRO A 87 13.51 -7.64 9.11
N SER A 88 13.08 -7.13 10.26
CA SER A 88 13.88 -6.17 11.03
C SER A 88 15.26 -6.76 11.31
N VAL A 89 16.29 -6.07 10.81
CA VAL A 89 17.68 -6.33 11.21
C VAL A 89 17.83 -5.68 12.58
N ASP A 90 17.92 -6.51 13.61
CA ASP A 90 18.22 -6.07 14.98
C ASP A 90 19.58 -5.35 15.06
#